data_AF-S6UXS8-F1
#
_entry.id   AF-S6UXS8-F1
#
_cell.length_a   1.000
_cell.length_b   1.000
_cell.length_c   1.000
_cell.angle_alpha   90.00
_cell.angle_beta   90.00
_cell.angle_gamma   90.00
#
_symmetry.space_group_name_H-M   'P 1'
#
loop_
_entity.id
_entity.type
_entity.pdbx_description
1 polymer ?
#
loop_
_entity_poly.entity_id
_entity_poly.type
_entity_poly.pdbx_seq_one_letter_code
_entity_poly.pdbx_strand_id
1 'polypeptide(L)' 'MSHDAHQPAQRVMVLYTGGTIGMQASASGLAPASGFEARM' A
#
# COMPACT_ATOMS: atom_id res chain seq x y z
N MET A 1 -16.15 5.74 31.89
CA MET A 1 -15.80 4.84 30.77
C MET A 1 -14.51 5.39 30.19
N SER A 2 -13.38 4.90 30.65
CA SER A 2 -12.07 5.35 30.16
C SER A 2 -11.93 4.85 28.73
N HIS A 3 -11.90 5.76 27.78
CA HIS A 3 -11.54 5.44 26.41
C HIS A 3 -10.05 5.09 26.43
N ASP A 4 -9.73 3.80 26.51
CA ASP A 4 -8.40 3.30 26.15
C ASP A 4 -8.20 3.70 24.69
N ALA A 5 -7.50 4.82 24.49
CA ALA A 5 -7.12 5.28 23.18
C ALA A 5 -6.20 4.21 22.59
N HIS A 6 -6.71 3.46 21.60
CA HIS A 6 -5.95 2.44 20.91
C HIS A 6 -4.70 3.09 20.32
N GLN A 7 -3.52 2.76 20.87
CA GLN A 7 -2.27 3.23 20.29
C GLN A 7 -2.08 2.55 18.94
N PRO A 8 -1.81 3.32 17.87
CA PRO A 8 -1.59 2.75 16.55
C PRO A 8 -0.31 1.88 16.55
N ALA A 9 -0.31 0.86 15.69
CA ALA A 9 0.85 0.01 15.51
C ALA A 9 2.05 0.85 15.02
N GLN A 10 3.20 0.71 15.69
CA GLN A 10 4.42 1.43 15.33
C GLN A 10 5.12 0.85 14.08
N ARG A 11 4.83 -0.41 13.74
CA ARG A 11 5.40 -1.12 12.59
C ARG A 11 4.33 -1.98 11.95
N VAL A 12 4.22 -1.88 10.63
CA VAL A 12 3.26 -2.64 9.82
C VAL A 12 4.04 -3.35 8.72
N MET A 13 3.77 -4.64 8.54
CA MET A 13 4.30 -5.42 7.42
C MET A 13 3.23 -5.48 6.32
N VAL A 14 3.64 -5.15 5.09
CA VAL A 14 2.74 -5.22 3.93
C VAL A 14 3.24 -6.29 2.97
N LEU A 15 2.42 -7.32 2.73
CA LEU A 15 2.65 -8.30 1.67
C LEU A 15 1.89 -7.85 0.42
N TYR A 16 2.61 -7.20 -0.50
CA TYR A 16 2.05 -6.80 -1.78
C TYR A 16 2.27 -7.90 -2.83
N THR A 17 1.19 -8.54 -3.27
CA THR A 17 1.23 -9.65 -4.23
C THR A 17 1.01 -9.22 -5.67
N GLY A 18 0.76 -7.92 -5.92
CA GLY A 18 0.40 -7.40 -7.23
C GLY A 18 -1.03 -6.84 -7.30
N GLY A 19 -1.53 -6.63 -8.52
CA GLY A 19 -2.86 -6.08 -8.77
C GLY A 19 -2.84 -4.57 -9.06
N THR A 20 -4.02 -4.02 -9.36
CA THR A 20 -4.18 -2.68 -9.95
C THR A 20 -3.65 -1.54 -9.08
N ILE A 21 -3.58 -1.72 -7.75
CA ILE A 21 -3.09 -0.70 -6.81
C ILE A 21 -1.61 -0.31 -7.02
N GLY A 22 -0.78 -1.23 -7.52
CA GLY A 22 0.63 -0.95 -7.82
C GLY A 22 0.92 -0.80 -9.32
N MET A 23 -0.10 -0.56 -10.13
CA MET A 23 0.06 -0.33 -11.56
C MET A 23 0.11 1.16 -11.89
N GLN A 24 0.78 1.51 -12.99
CA GLN A 24 0.79 2.85 -13.56
C GLN A 24 0.07 2.87 -14.91
N ALA A 25 -0.50 4.03 -15.24
CA ALA A 25 -1.08 4.26 -16.56
C ALA A 25 0.00 4.28 -17.65
N SER A 26 -0.31 3.62 -18.76
CA SER A 26 0.47 3.58 -20.00
C SER A 26 -0.47 3.73 -21.20
N ALA A 27 0.09 3.89 -22.40
CA ALA A 27 -0.70 4.00 -23.63
C ALA A 27 -1.61 2.77 -23.88
N SER A 28 -1.23 1.61 -23.36
CA SER A 28 -1.95 0.33 -23.49
C SER A 28 -2.81 -0.02 -22.26
N GLY A 29 -3.07 0.95 -21.37
CA GLY A 29 -3.81 0.73 -20.13
C GLY A 29 -2.89 0.68 -18.92
N LEU A 30 -3.27 -0.07 -17.89
CA LEU A 30 -2.45 -0.21 -16.68
C LEU A 30 -1.30 -1.20 -16.91
N ALA A 31 -0.09 -0.83 -16.51
CA ALA A 31 1.10 -1.67 -16.51
C ALA A 31 1.67 -1.81 -15.08
N PRO A 32 2.24 -2.97 -14.70
CA PRO A 32 2.93 -3.11 -13.42
C PRO A 32 4.01 -2.04 -13.26
N ALA A 33 4.00 -1.34 -12.13
CA ALA A 33 5.03 -0.37 -11.81
C ALA A 33 5.97 -0.94 -10.73
N SER A 34 7.27 -0.81 -10.95
CA SER A 34 8.26 -1.05 -9.90
C SER A 34 8.17 0.07 -8.86
N GLY A 35 8.50 -0.23 -7.60
CA GLY A 35 8.60 0.78 -6.54
C GLY A 35 7.28 1.12 -5.86
N PHE A 36 6.35 0.16 -5.74
CA PHE A 36 5.18 0.29 -4.86
C PHE A 36 5.59 0.66 -3.43
N GLU A 37 6.67 0.05 -2.92
CA GLU A 37 7.21 0.36 -1.59
C GLU A 37 7.68 1.80 -1.44
N ALA A 38 8.16 2.44 -2.52
CA ALA A 38 8.56 3.85 -2.48
C ALA A 38 7.37 4.83 -2.38
N ARG A 39 6.12 4.32 -2.44
CA ARG A 39 4.88 5.10 -2.38
C ARG A 39 4.04 4.78 -1.14
N MET A 40 4.44 3.80 -0.35
CA MET A 40 3.86 3.53 0.98
C MET A 40 4.67 4.24 2.06
#